data_AF-A0A7J3XU88-F1
#
_entry.id   AF-A0A7J3XU88-F1
#
_cell.length_a   1.000
_cell.length_b   1.000
_cell.length_c   1.000
_cell.angle_alpha   90.00
_cell.angle_beta   90.00
_cell.angle_gamma   90.00
#
_symmetry.space_group_name_H-M   'P 1'
#
loop_
_entity.id
_entity.type
_entity.pdbx_description
1 polymer ?
#
loop_
_entity_poly.entity_id
_entity_poly.type
_entity_poly.pdbx_seq_one_letter_code
_entity_poly.pdbx_strand_id
1 'polypeptide(L)'
;MAYSRLLAELRRLPTYPEELGLDLSKPEDRFKWLLASMLFAKRISAGIALRAYRSLEARGYTSPEALLEAGWNAIVDALDEAGYVRYDFSTATYLLEAAKALREAGG
;
A
#
# COMPACT_ATOMS: atom_id res chain seq x y z
N MET A 1 -3.63 14.91 33.61
CA MET A 1 -5.10 14.93 33.45
C MET A 1 -5.51 15.16 31.99
N ALA A 2 -5.23 16.32 31.36
CA ALA A 2 -5.64 16.58 29.96
C ALA A 2 -4.88 15.73 28.91
N TYR A 3 -3.55 15.58 29.04
CA TYR A 3 -2.73 14.78 28.12
C TYR A 3 -3.15 13.30 28.05
N SER A 4 -3.45 12.70 29.21
CA SER A 4 -3.93 11.32 29.30
C SER A 4 -5.27 11.10 28.58
N ARG A 5 -6.16 12.10 28.61
CA ARG A 5 -7.43 12.08 27.88
C ARG A 5 -7.20 12.19 26.37
N LEU A 6 -6.31 13.08 25.92
CA LEU A 6 -5.98 13.22 24.50
C LEU A 6 -5.39 11.91 23.94
N LEU A 7 -4.45 11.28 24.65
CA LEU A 7 -3.91 9.98 24.25
C LEU A 7 -4.98 8.89 24.18
N ALA A 8 -5.92 8.88 25.13
CA ALA A 8 -7.03 7.93 25.11
C ALA A 8 -7.93 8.13 23.89
N GLU A 9 -8.26 9.37 23.51
CA GLU A 9 -9.05 9.64 22.30
C GLU A 9 -8.30 9.29 21.02
N LEU A 10 -7.01 9.63 20.92
CA LEU A 10 -6.19 9.29 19.74
C LEU A 10 -6.06 7.78 19.54
N ARG A 11 -5.94 7.01 20.62
CA ARG A 11 -5.89 5.54 20.56
C ARG A 11 -7.19 4.88 20.09
N ARG A 12 -8.31 5.60 20.01
CA ARG A 12 -9.59 5.09 19.50
C ARG A 12 -9.71 5.24 17.99
N LEU A 13 -8.86 6.08 17.38
CA LEU A 13 -8.82 6.23 15.94
C LEU A 13 -8.01 5.06 15.37
N PRO A 14 -8.54 4.33 14.38
CA PRO A 14 -7.77 3.29 13.72
C PRO A 14 -6.57 3.91 13.00
N THR A 15 -5.45 3.24 13.06
CA THR A 15 -4.29 3.51 12.22
C THR A 15 -4.53 2.97 10.81
N TYR A 16 -3.80 3.46 9.81
CA TYR A 16 -3.96 2.95 8.44
C TYR A 16 -3.74 1.44 8.29
N PRO A 17 -2.74 0.80 8.93
CA PRO A 17 -2.65 -0.66 8.93
C PRO A 17 -3.93 -1.32 9.49
N GLU A 18 -4.49 -0.80 10.58
CA GLU A 18 -5.74 -1.32 11.17
C GLU A 18 -6.95 -1.09 10.25
N GLU A 19 -7.07 0.06 9.59
CA GLU A 19 -8.10 0.31 8.55
C GLU A 19 -7.95 -0.65 7.36
N LEU A 20 -6.71 -1.05 7.06
CA LEU A 20 -6.40 -2.04 6.05
C LEU A 20 -6.57 -3.49 6.53
N GLY A 21 -6.82 -3.72 7.82
CA GLY A 21 -6.91 -5.06 8.42
C GLY A 21 -5.56 -5.80 8.49
N LEU A 22 -4.45 -5.05 8.49
CA LEU A 22 -3.09 -5.56 8.52
C LEU A 22 -2.60 -5.73 9.95
N ASP A 23 -1.97 -6.87 10.22
CA ASP A 23 -1.30 -7.16 11.47
C ASP A 23 0.22 -7.09 11.27
N LEU A 24 0.84 -5.97 11.64
CA LEU A 24 2.28 -5.74 11.42
C LEU A 24 3.20 -6.67 12.23
N SER A 25 2.65 -7.45 13.18
CA SER A 25 3.40 -8.53 13.82
C SER A 25 3.72 -9.65 12.83
N LYS A 26 2.86 -9.86 11.82
CA LYS A 26 2.99 -10.85 10.75
C LYS A 26 3.90 -10.35 9.62
N PRO A 27 4.98 -11.08 9.27
CA PRO A 27 5.89 -10.68 8.19
C PRO A 27 5.19 -10.37 6.85
N GLU A 28 4.19 -11.16 6.47
CA GLU A 28 3.43 -11.00 5.23
C GLU A 28 2.68 -9.66 5.14
N ASP A 29 2.18 -9.16 6.27
CA ASP A 29 1.45 -7.89 6.31
C ASP A 29 2.39 -6.68 6.33
N ARG A 30 3.69 -6.87 6.63
CA ARG A 30 4.68 -5.79 6.54
C ARG A 30 4.96 -5.39 5.09
N PHE A 31 5.00 -6.35 4.16
CA PHE A 31 5.13 -6.01 2.75
C PHE A 31 3.87 -5.32 2.23
N LYS A 32 2.69 -5.81 2.61
CA LYS A 32 1.42 -5.12 2.31
C LYS A 32 1.41 -3.68 2.83
N TRP A 33 1.93 -3.46 4.03
CA TRP A 33 2.05 -2.12 4.59
C TRP A 33 3.07 -1.25 3.86
N LEU A 34 4.22 -1.81 3.44
CA LEU A 34 5.17 -1.12 2.57
C LEU A 34 4.50 -0.68 1.26
N LEU A 35 3.77 -1.60 0.62
CA LEU A 35 3.01 -1.33 -0.61
C LEU A 35 2.01 -0.19 -0.42
N ALA A 36 1.20 -0.23 0.65
CA ALA A 36 0.28 0.86 0.98
C ALA A 36 1.02 2.18 1.22
N SER A 37 2.14 2.15 1.97
CA SER A 37 2.97 3.33 2.27
C SER A 37 3.52 3.99 1.00
N MET A 38 3.91 3.20 -0.01
CA MET A 38 4.36 3.70 -1.30
C MET A 38 3.25 4.44 -2.07
N LEU A 39 1.99 4.00 -1.93
CA LEU A 39 0.82 4.69 -2.51
C LEU A 39 0.50 5.99 -1.78
N PHE A 40 0.74 6.06 -0.47
CA PHE A 40 0.60 7.31 0.29
C PHE A 40 1.69 8.34 -0.02
N ALA A 41 2.84 7.92 -0.59
CA ALA A 41 4.01 8.78 -0.76
C ALA A 41 3.84 9.90 -1.81
N LYS A 42 2.81 9.85 -2.66
CA LYS A 42 2.51 10.92 -3.63
C LYS A 42 1.61 11.99 -3.02
N ARG A 43 1.53 13.16 -3.66
CA ARG A 43 0.56 14.20 -3.31
C ARG A 43 -0.85 13.77 -3.74
N ILE A 44 -1.43 12.86 -2.97
CA ILE A 44 -2.72 12.21 -3.22
C ILE A 44 -3.54 12.13 -1.93
N SER A 45 -4.86 12.01 -2.05
CA SER A 45 -5.70 11.82 -0.87
C SER A 45 -5.49 10.42 -0.27
N ALA A 46 -5.53 10.32 1.05
CA ALA A 46 -5.44 9.04 1.74
C ALA A 46 -6.52 8.04 1.26
N GLY A 47 -7.75 8.52 1.02
CA GLY A 47 -8.84 7.68 0.50
C GLY A 47 -8.55 7.08 -0.88
N ILE A 48 -7.89 7.81 -1.79
CA ILE A 48 -7.48 7.27 -3.10
C ILE A 48 -6.36 6.22 -2.91
N ALA A 49 -5.38 6.49 -2.05
CA ALA A 49 -4.31 5.53 -1.77
C ALA A 49 -4.84 4.22 -1.14
N LEU A 50 -5.77 4.32 -0.20
CA LEU A 50 -6.45 3.15 0.40
C LEU A 50 -7.20 2.33 -0.65
N ARG A 51 -7.98 2.98 -1.53
CA ARG A 51 -8.67 2.27 -2.62
C ARG A 51 -7.70 1.62 -3.59
N ALA A 52 -6.62 2.30 -3.96
CA ALA A 52 -5.58 1.75 -4.82
C ALA A 52 -4.94 0.51 -4.20
N TYR A 53 -4.62 0.56 -2.90
CA TYR A 53 -4.13 -0.61 -2.18
C TYR A 53 -5.13 -1.77 -2.22
N ARG A 54 -6.41 -1.53 -1.89
CA ARG A 54 -7.45 -2.57 -1.94
C ARG A 54 -7.64 -3.15 -3.34
N SER A 55 -7.48 -2.32 -4.38
CA SER A 55 -7.54 -2.73 -5.78
C SER A 55 -6.40 -3.69 -6.16
N LEU A 56 -5.19 -3.45 -5.65
CA LEU A 56 -4.04 -4.36 -5.79
C LEU A 56 -4.25 -5.64 -4.98
N GLU A 57 -4.72 -5.51 -3.73
CA GLU A 57 -4.99 -6.63 -2.83
C GLU A 57 -6.03 -7.60 -3.39
N ALA A 58 -7.13 -7.06 -3.93
CA ALA A 58 -8.19 -7.87 -4.54
C ALA A 58 -7.71 -8.67 -5.76
N ARG A 59 -6.64 -8.21 -6.43
CA ARG A 59 -5.99 -8.90 -7.55
C ARG A 59 -4.84 -9.83 -7.12
N GLY A 60 -4.52 -9.88 -5.83
CA GLY A 60 -3.41 -10.67 -5.29
C GLY A 60 -2.03 -10.01 -5.48
N TYR A 61 -1.96 -8.74 -5.83
CA TYR A 61 -0.70 -8.02 -6.12
C TYR A 61 -0.04 -7.51 -4.82
N THR A 62 0.19 -8.43 -3.88
CA THR A 62 0.62 -8.12 -2.50
C THR A 62 1.91 -8.82 -2.08
N SER A 63 2.72 -9.25 -3.04
CA SER A 63 4.11 -9.67 -2.80
C SER A 63 5.02 -9.13 -3.92
N PRO A 64 6.34 -9.07 -3.71
CA PRO A 64 7.27 -8.74 -4.78
C PRO A 64 7.06 -9.62 -6.02
N GLU A 65 6.92 -10.93 -5.82
CA GLU A 65 6.74 -11.92 -6.89
C GLU A 65 5.44 -11.67 -7.65
N ALA A 66 4.33 -11.49 -6.94
CA ALA A 66 3.02 -11.25 -7.54
C ALA A 66 2.98 -9.94 -8.35
N LEU A 67 3.66 -8.88 -7.87
CA LEU A 67 3.78 -7.62 -8.63
C LEU A 67 4.58 -7.83 -9.91
N LEU A 68 5.72 -8.51 -9.82
CA LEU A 68 6.59 -8.78 -10.97
C LEU A 68 5.91 -9.67 -12.02
N GLU A 69 5.13 -10.65 -11.56
CA GLU A 69 4.38 -11.57 -12.43
C GLU A 69 3.18 -10.87 -13.09
N ALA A 70 2.47 -10.01 -12.37
CA ALA A 70 1.37 -9.19 -12.93
C ALA A 70 1.88 -8.22 -14.01
N GLY A 71 3.04 -7.61 -13.77
CA GLY A 71 3.66 -6.68 -14.69
C GLY A 71 2.99 -5.30 -14.75
N TRP A 72 3.57 -4.42 -15.56
CA TRP A 72 3.29 -2.99 -15.51
C TRP A 72 1.85 -2.64 -15.90
N ASN A 73 1.34 -3.20 -17.00
CA ASN A 73 0.00 -2.91 -17.49
C ASN A 73 -1.08 -3.28 -16.46
N ALA A 74 -1.00 -4.48 -15.87
CA ALA A 74 -2.00 -4.94 -14.90
C ALA A 74 -2.00 -4.08 -13.62
N ILE A 75 -0.83 -3.58 -13.20
CA ILE A 75 -0.73 -2.66 -12.07
C ILE A 75 -1.33 -1.30 -12.43
N VAL A 76 -1.06 -0.78 -13.64
CA VAL A 76 -1.68 0.47 -14.12
C VAL A 76 -3.20 0.35 -14.13
N ASP A 77 -3.74 -0.73 -14.69
CA ASP A 77 -5.19 -0.96 -14.73
C ASP A 77 -5.80 -0.97 -13.32
N ALA A 78 -5.14 -1.63 -12.37
CA ALA A 78 -5.58 -1.65 -10.98
C ALA A 78 -5.56 -0.26 -10.31
N LEU A 79 -4.56 0.57 -10.65
CA LEU A 79 -4.42 1.92 -10.12
C LEU A 79 -5.42 2.90 -10.75
N ASP A 80 -5.63 2.82 -12.06
CA ASP A 80 -6.57 3.66 -12.80
C ASP A 80 -8.01 3.46 -12.29
N GLU A 81 -8.46 2.19 -12.18
CA GLU A 81 -9.79 1.85 -11.65
C GLU A 81 -10.03 2.35 -10.22
N ALA A 82 -8.97 2.49 -9.42
CA ALA A 82 -9.05 3.03 -8.07
C ALA A 82 -9.13 4.58 -8.00
N GLY A 83 -8.98 5.24 -9.15
CA GLY A 83 -8.91 6.70 -9.28
C GLY A 83 -7.51 7.26 -9.02
N TYR A 84 -6.46 6.45 -9.18
CA TYR A 84 -5.06 6.85 -9.02
C TYR A 84 -4.44 7.42 -10.33
N VAL A 85 -5.29 7.78 -11.30
CA VAL A 85 -4.99 8.20 -12.69
C VAL A 85 -3.82 9.19 -12.85
N ARG A 86 -3.65 10.15 -11.94
CA ARG A 86 -2.58 11.16 -12.09
C ARG A 86 -1.18 10.54 -12.05
N TYR A 87 -1.02 9.42 -11.35
CA TYR A 87 0.28 8.87 -11.00
C TYR A 87 0.40 7.37 -11.30
N ASP A 88 -0.65 6.73 -11.80
CA ASP A 88 -0.74 5.29 -12.11
C ASP A 88 0.51 4.74 -12.82
N PHE A 89 0.95 5.36 -13.91
CA PHE A 89 2.09 4.92 -14.72
C PHE A 89 3.39 4.99 -13.91
N SER A 90 3.63 6.14 -13.27
CA SER A 90 4.84 6.38 -12.48
C SER A 90 4.89 5.51 -11.22
N THR A 91 3.72 5.22 -10.64
CA THR A 91 3.59 4.37 -9.47
C THR A 91 3.73 2.91 -9.85
N ALA A 92 3.16 2.45 -10.95
CA ALA A 92 3.37 1.09 -11.45
C ALA A 92 4.86 0.78 -11.68
N THR A 93 5.59 1.71 -12.33
CA THR A 93 7.05 1.60 -12.47
C THR A 93 7.73 1.53 -11.11
N TYR A 94 7.39 2.45 -10.19
CA TYR A 94 8.02 2.49 -8.87
C TYR A 94 7.77 1.22 -8.04
N LEU A 95 6.56 0.67 -8.08
CA LEU A 95 6.20 -0.59 -7.40
C LEU A 95 7.01 -1.77 -7.94
N LEU A 96 7.16 -1.87 -9.27
CA LEU A 96 7.96 -2.92 -9.89
C LEU A 96 9.45 -2.80 -9.57
N GLU A 97 10.01 -1.60 -9.60
CA GLU A 97 11.42 -1.39 -9.24
C GLU A 97 11.69 -1.75 -7.77
N ALA A 98 10.78 -1.39 -6.84
CA ALA A 98 10.89 -1.80 -5.46
C ALA A 98 10.79 -3.33 -5.29
N ALA A 99 9.87 -3.98 -6.02
CA ALA A 99 9.73 -5.43 -6.02
C ALA A 99 10.99 -6.14 -6.55
N LYS A 100 11.61 -5.62 -7.63
CA LYS A 100 12.90 -6.14 -8.15
C LYS A 100 14.00 -6.01 -7.11
N ALA A 101 14.15 -4.83 -6.51
CA ALA A 101 15.19 -4.56 -5.51
C ALA A 101 15.07 -5.49 -4.29
N LEU A 102 13.85 -5.73 -3.80
CA LEU A 102 13.61 -6.65 -2.67
C LEU A 102 13.96 -8.10 -3.02
N ARG A 103 13.60 -8.55 -4.22
CA ARG A 103 13.96 -9.89 -4.71
C ARG A 103 15.48 -10.06 -4.80
N GLU A 104 16.20 -9.03 -5.23
CA GLU A 104 17.67 -9.05 -5.35
C GLU A 104 18.38 -8.95 -3.99
N ALA A 105 17.78 -8.24 -3.03
CA ALA A 105 18.31 -8.12 -1.67
C ALA A 105 18.18 -9.42 -0.83
N GLY A 106 17.51 -10.44 -1.36
CA GLY A 106 17.48 -11.78 -0.77
C GLY A 106 16.38 -12.03 0.27
N GLY A 107 15.24 -11.33 0.18
CA GLY A 107 13.97 -11.69 0.85
C GLY A 107 14.02 -11.83 2.37
#